data_AF-A0A523R4X5-F1
#
_entry.id   AF-A0A523R4X5-F1
#
_cell.length_a   1.000
_cell.length_b   1.000
_cell.length_c   1.000
_cell.angle_alpha   90.00
_cell.angle_beta   90.00
_cell.angle_gamma   90.00
#
_symmetry.space_group_name_H-M   'P 1'
#
loop_
_entity.id
_entity.type
_entity.pdbx_description
1 polymer ?
#
loop_
_entity_poly.entity_id
_entity_poly.type
_entity_poly.pdbx_seq_one_letter_code
_entity_poly.pdbx_strand_id
1 'polypeptide(L)'
;MATLEQQIMRKAASNKTKGMFQKARNDIFYFIENYVPKNLFDLEQAAEAQIALFQAVQDGCRYFVIRAPRKGGKTICVAIIVVWLTLKDQTYRIFIISGGKDQAEWLYDYCKQILWPSGDEGRAARELFSQLLTGEPSKTRLVYKKGGWIRYAAASEKQVNAPTADGLVNDEYVLIPQPIVQAAWP
;
A
#
# COMPACT_ATOMS: atom_id res chain seq x y z
N MET A 1 -30.10 22.87 13.21
CA MET A 1 -29.21 23.35 12.13
C MET A 1 -27.86 23.69 12.75
N ALA A 2 -26.73 23.30 12.12
CA ALA A 2 -25.40 23.66 12.63
C ALA A 2 -25.18 25.18 12.51
N THR A 3 -24.60 25.80 13.53
CA THR A 3 -24.32 27.25 13.54
C THR A 3 -23.33 27.64 12.45
N LEU A 4 -23.33 28.90 12.01
CA LEU A 4 -22.40 29.40 11.00
C LEU A 4 -20.93 29.16 11.40
N GLU A 5 -20.60 29.34 12.69
CA GLU A 5 -19.28 29.02 13.24
C GLU A 5 -18.94 27.53 13.13
N GLN A 6 -19.87 26.64 13.43
CA GLN A 6 -19.68 25.19 13.26
C GLN A 6 -19.46 24.82 11.80
N GLN A 7 -20.11 25.51 10.85
CA GLN A 7 -19.91 25.30 9.42
C GLN A 7 -18.53 25.80 8.95
N ILE A 8 -18.09 26.98 9.43
CA ILE A 8 -16.76 27.54 9.14
C ILE A 8 -15.66 26.63 9.67
N MET A 9 -15.76 26.19 10.92
CA MET A 9 -14.80 25.30 11.57
C MET A 9 -14.70 23.94 10.85
N ARG A 10 -15.84 23.35 10.44
CA ARG A 10 -15.85 22.11 9.65
C ARG A 10 -15.18 22.28 8.29
N LYS A 11 -15.41 23.42 7.62
CA LYS A 11 -14.80 23.72 6.32
C LYS A 11 -13.29 23.93 6.45
N ALA A 12 -12.83 24.62 7.50
CA ALA A 12 -11.42 24.81 7.80
C ALA A 12 -10.73 23.46 8.12
N ALA A 13 -11.35 22.61 8.94
CA ALA A 13 -10.86 21.27 9.23
C ALA A 13 -10.77 20.41 7.96
N SER A 14 -11.81 20.39 7.13
CA SER A 14 -11.82 19.67 5.85
C SER A 14 -10.72 20.15 4.91
N ASN A 15 -10.51 21.46 4.79
CA ASN A 15 -9.45 22.03 3.95
C ASN A 15 -8.05 21.66 4.48
N LYS A 16 -7.85 21.69 5.80
CA LYS A 16 -6.59 21.27 6.43
C LYS A 16 -6.30 19.79 6.15
N THR A 17 -7.29 18.91 6.33
CA THR A 17 -7.17 17.48 6.05
C THR A 17 -6.85 17.21 4.57
N LYS A 18 -7.50 17.94 3.65
CA LYS A 18 -7.19 17.84 2.21
C LYS A 18 -5.74 18.23 1.91
N GLY A 19 -5.24 19.31 2.53
CA GLY A 19 -3.85 19.73 2.39
C GLY A 19 -2.85 18.68 2.90
N MET A 20 -3.10 18.11 4.09
CA MET A 20 -2.26 17.06 4.66
C MET A 20 -2.26 15.79 3.81
N PHE A 21 -3.43 15.34 3.35
CA PHE A 21 -3.53 14.15 2.51
C PHE A 21 -2.87 14.36 1.14
N GLN A 22 -2.98 15.56 0.56
CA GLN A 22 -2.28 15.89 -0.67
C GLN A 22 -0.76 15.87 -0.48
N LYS A 23 -0.25 16.32 0.68
CA LYS A 23 1.16 16.18 1.03
C LYS A 23 1.58 14.71 1.11
N ALA A 24 0.80 13.87 1.80
CA ALA A 24 1.07 12.43 1.92
C ALA A 24 1.12 11.70 0.57
N ARG A 25 0.31 12.12 -0.41
CA ARG A 25 0.36 11.55 -1.77
C ARG A 25 1.64 11.89 -2.54
N ASN A 26 2.32 12.98 -2.16
CA ASN A 26 3.52 13.46 -2.83
C ASN A 26 4.80 13.12 -2.06
N ASP A 27 4.69 12.82 -0.77
CA ASP A 27 5.81 12.57 0.14
C ASP A 27 5.57 11.26 0.91
N ILE A 28 6.36 10.23 0.61
CA ILE A 28 6.21 8.91 1.20
C ILE A 28 6.58 8.90 2.69
N PHE A 29 7.53 9.74 3.12
CA PHE A 29 7.91 9.83 4.52
C PHE A 29 6.81 10.49 5.34
N TYR A 30 6.22 11.57 4.80
CA TYR A 30 5.05 12.18 5.40
C TYR A 30 3.87 11.20 5.46
N PHE A 31 3.67 10.38 4.43
CA PHE A 31 2.67 9.30 4.45
C PHE A 31 2.94 8.30 5.57
N ILE A 32 4.16 7.80 5.70
CA ILE A 32 4.54 6.83 6.74
C ILE A 32 4.27 7.41 8.13
N GLU A 33 4.79 8.60 8.42
CA GLU A 33 4.71 9.22 9.74
C GLU A 33 3.26 9.48 10.21
N ASN A 34 2.34 9.74 9.27
CA ASN A 34 0.98 10.21 9.60
C ASN A 34 -0.12 9.17 9.34
N TYR A 35 0.13 8.15 8.52
CA TYR A 35 -0.91 7.23 8.06
C TYR A 35 -0.54 5.75 8.16
N VAL A 36 0.74 5.42 8.37
CA VAL A 36 1.13 4.03 8.67
C VAL A 36 1.06 3.82 10.19
N PRO A 37 0.32 2.81 10.67
CA PRO A 37 0.28 2.53 12.10
C PRO A 37 1.69 2.25 12.66
N LYS A 38 2.07 2.93 13.75
CA LYS A 38 3.42 2.83 14.36
C LYS A 38 3.78 1.41 14.81
N ASN A 39 2.78 0.60 15.18
CA ASN A 39 2.98 -0.80 15.51
C ASN A 39 3.33 -1.69 14.30
N LEU A 40 3.08 -1.22 13.07
CA LEU A 40 3.50 -1.91 11.85
C LEU A 40 4.89 -1.45 11.38
N PHE A 41 5.12 -0.14 11.42
CA PHE A 41 6.37 0.45 11.00
C PHE A 41 6.59 1.79 11.71
N ASP A 42 7.75 1.95 12.33
CA ASP A 42 8.16 3.19 12.99
C ASP A 42 9.34 3.78 12.22
N LEU A 43 9.14 4.97 11.64
CA LEU A 43 10.15 5.64 10.82
C LEU A 43 11.37 6.05 11.66
N GLU A 44 11.18 6.34 12.94
CA GLU A 44 12.27 6.70 13.86
C GLU A 44 13.21 5.51 14.14
N GLN A 45 12.70 4.28 13.99
CA GLN A 45 13.45 3.03 14.18
C GLN A 45 13.87 2.39 12.85
N ALA A 46 13.60 3.04 11.72
CA ALA A 46 13.89 2.50 10.41
C ALA A 46 15.39 2.40 10.16
N ALA A 47 15.84 1.27 9.62
CA ALA A 47 17.22 1.10 9.17
C ALA A 47 17.50 2.01 7.96
N GLU A 48 18.74 2.45 7.79
CA GLU A 48 19.17 3.32 6.67
C GLU A 48 18.78 2.74 5.30
N ALA A 49 18.87 1.41 5.13
CA ALA A 49 18.48 0.74 3.89
C ALA A 49 16.97 0.84 3.59
N GLN A 50 16.12 0.89 4.62
CA GLN A 50 14.66 1.07 4.45
C GLN A 50 14.35 2.51 4.04
N ILE A 51 15.03 3.49 4.66
CA ILE A 51 14.93 4.90 4.30
C ILE A 51 15.37 5.12 2.84
N ALA A 52 16.53 4.55 2.46
CA ALA A 52 17.04 4.62 1.09
C ALA A 52 16.08 4.00 0.07
N LEU A 53 15.42 2.88 0.43
CA LEU A 53 14.40 2.26 -0.41
C LEU A 53 13.20 3.20 -0.64
N PHE A 54 12.66 3.82 0.42
CA PHE A 54 11.54 4.75 0.28
C PHE A 54 11.92 5.99 -0.51
N GLN A 55 13.11 6.54 -0.27
CA GLN A 55 13.63 7.67 -1.03
C GLN A 55 13.72 7.34 -2.53
N ALA A 56 14.29 6.19 -2.89
CA ALA A 56 14.42 5.78 -4.29
C ALA A 56 13.05 5.63 -4.99
N VAL A 57 12.04 5.10 -4.28
CA VAL A 57 10.65 5.05 -4.79
C VAL A 57 10.07 6.44 -5.00
N GLN A 58 10.28 7.34 -4.05
CA GLN A 58 9.82 8.73 -4.14
C GLN A 58 10.45 9.46 -5.33
N ASP A 59 11.74 9.23 -5.57
CA ASP A 59 12.51 9.78 -6.69
C ASP A 59 12.11 9.20 -8.06
N GLY A 60 11.20 8.22 -8.07
CA GLY A 60 10.58 7.70 -9.29
C GLY A 60 11.31 6.50 -9.91
N CYS A 61 12.22 5.85 -9.19
CA CYS A 61 12.77 4.56 -9.62
C CYS A 61 11.63 3.53 -9.76
N ARG A 62 11.68 2.72 -10.82
CA ARG A 62 10.55 1.82 -11.20
C ARG A 62 10.83 0.34 -11.01
N TYR A 63 12.10 -0.07 -11.00
CA TYR A 63 12.52 -1.45 -10.89
C TYR A 63 13.41 -1.62 -9.66
N PHE A 64 13.00 -2.51 -8.76
CA PHE A 64 13.70 -2.76 -7.51
C PHE A 64 13.96 -4.25 -7.33
N VAL A 65 15.17 -4.58 -6.91
CA VAL A 65 15.51 -5.90 -6.39
C VAL A 65 15.98 -5.71 -4.96
N ILE A 66 15.18 -6.19 -4.01
CA ILE A 66 15.48 -6.07 -2.58
C ILE A 66 16.07 -7.39 -2.10
N ARG A 67 17.34 -7.37 -1.69
CA ARG A 67 18.00 -8.48 -1.01
C ARG A 67 18.19 -8.10 0.45
N ALA A 68 17.51 -8.81 1.34
CA ALA A 68 17.52 -8.51 2.77
C ALA A 68 17.51 -9.80 3.60
N PRO A 69 18.07 -9.79 4.82
CA PRO A 69 17.99 -10.92 5.73
C PRO A 69 16.54 -11.21 6.14
N ARG A 70 16.29 -12.45 6.59
CA ARG A 70 15.01 -12.82 7.20
C ARG A 70 14.70 -11.90 8.38
N LYS A 71 13.43 -11.53 8.54
CA LYS A 71 12.93 -10.60 9.58
C LYS A 71 13.49 -9.17 9.50
N GLY A 72 14.18 -8.77 8.44
CA GLY A 72 14.64 -7.39 8.21
C GLY A 72 13.56 -6.38 7.80
N GLY A 73 12.27 -6.69 8.02
CA GLY A 73 11.16 -5.78 7.71
C GLY A 73 10.89 -5.52 6.21
N LYS A 74 11.41 -6.36 5.30
CA LYS A 74 11.25 -6.15 3.85
C LYS A 74 9.78 -6.12 3.39
N THR A 75 8.96 -7.04 3.92
CA THR A 75 7.58 -7.24 3.46
C THR A 75 6.69 -6.05 3.81
N ILE A 76 6.82 -5.46 5.01
CA ILE A 76 6.10 -4.24 5.38
C ILE A 76 6.55 -3.03 4.56
N CYS A 77 7.86 -2.89 4.26
CA CYS A 77 8.33 -1.80 3.39
C CYS A 77 7.68 -1.87 2.01
N VAL A 78 7.61 -3.07 1.41
CA VAL A 78 6.94 -3.27 0.13
C VAL A 78 5.44 -2.98 0.22
N ALA A 79 4.77 -3.39 1.30
CA ALA A 79 3.35 -3.07 1.50
C ALA A 79 3.10 -1.56 1.60
N ILE A 80 3.95 -0.80 2.30
CA ILE A 80 3.90 0.66 2.38
C ILE A 80 4.05 1.28 0.98
N ILE A 81 5.04 0.83 0.21
CA ILE A 81 5.28 1.31 -1.16
C ILE A 81 4.06 1.05 -2.04
N VAL A 82 3.52 -0.17 -2.00
CA VAL A 82 2.33 -0.56 -2.76
C VAL A 82 1.16 0.36 -2.44
N VAL A 83 0.86 0.54 -1.15
CA VAL A 83 -0.24 1.42 -0.72
C VAL A 83 0.00 2.87 -1.13
N TRP A 84 1.22 3.38 -0.96
CA TRP A 84 1.54 4.75 -1.31
C TRP A 84 1.39 5.01 -2.81
N LEU A 85 1.87 4.11 -3.65
CA LEU A 85 1.73 4.20 -5.11
C LEU A 85 0.25 4.22 -5.53
N THR A 86 -0.58 3.35 -4.95
CA THR A 86 -2.02 3.31 -5.28
C THR A 86 -2.82 4.46 -4.64
N LEU A 87 -2.32 5.12 -3.60
CA LEU A 87 -2.90 6.37 -3.08
C LEU A 87 -2.47 7.58 -3.92
N LYS A 88 -1.24 7.58 -4.43
CA LYS A 88 -0.72 8.57 -5.37
C LYS A 88 -1.51 8.53 -6.68
N ASP A 89 -1.76 7.34 -7.23
CA ASP A 89 -2.65 7.10 -8.35
C ASP A 89 -3.64 5.95 -8.07
N GLN A 90 -4.90 6.31 -7.83
CA GLN A 90 -5.97 5.34 -7.52
C GLN A 90 -6.50 4.58 -8.74
N THR A 91 -5.95 4.83 -9.93
CA THR A 91 -6.16 3.98 -11.11
C THR A 91 -5.14 2.85 -11.20
N TYR A 92 -4.04 2.94 -10.44
CA TYR A 92 -2.92 2.01 -10.49
C TYR A 92 -3.29 0.64 -9.93
N ARG A 93 -2.82 -0.41 -10.60
CA ARG A 93 -3.16 -1.81 -10.35
C ARG A 93 -1.92 -2.59 -9.96
N ILE A 94 -1.86 -3.03 -8.71
CA ILE A 94 -0.73 -3.80 -8.18
C ILE A 94 -1.12 -5.27 -8.00
N PHE A 95 -0.31 -6.15 -8.59
CA PHE A 95 -0.42 -7.58 -8.43
C PHE A 95 0.73 -8.14 -7.59
N ILE A 96 0.39 -8.92 -6.57
CA ILE A 96 1.34 -9.53 -5.64
C ILE A 96 1.38 -11.04 -5.90
N ILE A 97 2.58 -11.55 -6.15
CA ILE A 97 2.88 -12.97 -6.34
C ILE A 97 3.94 -13.36 -5.31
N SER A 98 3.81 -14.57 -4.76
CA SER A 98 4.82 -15.21 -3.92
C SER A 98 4.87 -16.71 -4.19
N GLY A 99 5.90 -17.39 -3.69
CA GLY A 99 6.04 -18.85 -3.82
C GLY A 99 4.86 -19.63 -3.21
N GLY A 100 4.26 -19.12 -2.14
CA GLY A 100 3.05 -19.65 -1.53
C GLY A 100 1.93 -18.61 -1.40
N LYS A 101 0.68 -19.06 -1.38
CA LYS A 101 -0.50 -18.19 -1.21
C LYS A 101 -0.44 -17.42 0.11
N ASP A 102 -0.13 -18.10 1.21
CA ASP A 102 -0.12 -17.51 2.55
C ASP A 102 0.94 -16.40 2.68
N GLN A 103 2.06 -16.53 1.97
CA GLN A 103 3.10 -15.50 1.94
C GLN A 103 2.62 -14.25 1.20
N ALA A 104 1.97 -14.43 0.04
CA ALA A 104 1.38 -13.34 -0.72
C ALA A 104 0.25 -12.66 0.07
N GLU A 105 -0.51 -13.45 0.84
CA GLU A 105 -1.53 -12.96 1.77
C GLU A 105 -0.94 -12.08 2.88
N TRP A 106 0.20 -12.44 3.47
CA TRP A 106 0.84 -11.61 4.51
C TRP A 106 1.22 -10.20 4.03
N LEU A 107 1.75 -10.08 2.81
CA LEU A 107 2.05 -8.76 2.25
C LEU A 107 0.75 -7.95 2.03
N TYR A 108 -0.26 -8.59 1.46
CA TYR A 108 -1.57 -7.97 1.27
C TYR A 108 -2.25 -7.59 2.59
N ASP A 109 -2.06 -8.38 3.64
CA ASP A 109 -2.57 -8.11 4.98
C ASP A 109 -1.97 -6.84 5.57
N TYR A 110 -0.68 -6.57 5.34
CA TYR A 110 -0.10 -5.27 5.70
C TYR A 110 -0.75 -4.12 4.93
N CYS A 111 -0.99 -4.27 3.62
CA CYS A 111 -1.70 -3.25 2.84
C CYS A 111 -3.11 -2.98 3.42
N LYS A 112 -3.84 -4.03 3.81
CA LYS A 112 -5.13 -3.90 4.49
C LYS A 112 -5.01 -3.18 5.82
N GLN A 113 -4.04 -3.55 6.65
CA GLN A 113 -3.88 -2.92 7.97
C GLN A 113 -3.53 -1.44 7.89
N ILE A 114 -2.85 -1.00 6.82
CA ILE A 114 -2.57 0.43 6.58
C ILE A 114 -3.85 1.16 6.12
N LEU A 115 -4.60 0.58 5.18
CA LEU A 115 -5.77 1.25 4.56
C LEU A 115 -7.08 1.08 5.35
N TRP A 116 -7.13 0.06 6.21
CA TRP A 116 -8.29 -0.30 7.01
C TRP A 116 -7.87 -0.73 8.42
N PRO A 117 -7.13 0.13 9.15
CA PRO A 117 -6.61 -0.22 10.47
C PRO A 117 -7.76 -0.53 11.43
N SER A 118 -7.59 -1.59 12.23
CA SER A 118 -8.55 -2.04 13.25
C SER A 118 -8.55 -1.15 14.50
N GLY A 119 -9.55 -1.32 15.36
CA GLY A 119 -9.65 -0.60 16.64
C GLY A 119 -10.08 0.86 16.51
N ASP A 120 -10.14 1.55 17.66
CA ASP A 120 -10.58 2.94 17.76
C ASP A 120 -9.51 3.93 17.29
N GLU A 121 -8.23 3.61 17.52
CA GLU A 121 -7.09 4.42 17.06
C GLU A 121 -7.03 4.50 15.53
N GLY A 122 -7.44 3.43 14.83
CA GLY A 122 -7.51 3.39 13.37
C GLY A 122 -8.76 4.04 12.76
N ARG A 123 -9.75 4.43 13.58
CA ARG A 123 -11.08 4.85 13.08
C ARG A 123 -11.00 6.04 12.11
N ALA A 124 -10.22 7.07 12.46
CA ALA A 124 -10.08 8.26 11.64
C ALA A 124 -9.42 7.97 10.27
N ALA A 125 -8.38 7.14 10.27
CA ALA A 125 -7.73 6.69 9.04
C ALA A 125 -8.67 5.84 8.18
N ARG A 126 -9.41 4.92 8.80
CA ARG A 126 -10.42 4.09 8.12
C ARG A 126 -11.50 4.95 7.47
N GLU A 127 -12.02 5.95 8.18
CA GLU A 127 -13.02 6.88 7.64
C GLU A 127 -12.47 7.67 6.44
N LEU A 128 -11.23 8.17 6.52
CA LEU A 128 -10.57 8.82 5.40
C LEU A 128 -10.43 7.89 4.18
N PHE A 129 -9.88 6.69 4.38
CA PHE A 129 -9.61 5.76 3.27
C PHE A 129 -10.89 5.14 2.69
N SER A 130 -11.94 4.95 3.49
CA SER A 130 -13.26 4.51 3.01
C SER A 130 -13.86 5.40 1.92
N GLN A 131 -13.49 6.69 1.89
CA GLN A 131 -13.93 7.61 0.87
C GLN A 131 -13.28 7.30 -0.49
N LEU A 132 -12.13 6.62 -0.49
CA LEU A 132 -11.33 6.27 -1.66
C LEU A 132 -11.57 4.83 -2.13
N LEU A 133 -12.00 3.95 -1.23
CA LEU A 133 -12.24 2.53 -1.50
C LEU A 133 -13.70 2.28 -1.89
N THR A 134 -13.92 1.29 -2.76
CA THR A 134 -15.28 0.87 -3.15
C THR A 134 -16.05 0.24 -1.99
N GLY A 135 -15.32 -0.30 -1.00
CA GLY A 135 -15.86 -0.87 0.23
C GLY A 135 -14.72 -1.35 1.12
N GLU A 136 -15.06 -2.13 2.14
CA GLU A 136 -14.08 -2.80 2.98
C GLU A 136 -13.17 -3.73 2.15
N PRO A 137 -11.85 -3.77 2.40
CA PRO A 137 -10.95 -4.69 1.71
C PRO A 137 -11.38 -6.15 1.91
N SER A 138 -11.51 -6.89 0.81
CA SER A 138 -11.84 -8.32 0.87
C SER A 138 -10.62 -9.17 1.28
N LYS A 139 -10.80 -10.49 1.42
CA LYS A 139 -9.70 -11.41 1.73
C LYS A 139 -8.58 -11.41 0.70
N THR A 140 -8.87 -11.14 -0.58
CA THR A 140 -7.90 -11.30 -1.68
C THR A 140 -7.70 -10.06 -2.54
N ARG A 141 -8.52 -9.03 -2.34
CA ARG A 141 -8.53 -7.84 -3.19
C ARG A 141 -9.04 -6.60 -2.46
N LEU A 142 -8.36 -5.49 -2.70
CA LEU A 142 -8.78 -4.14 -2.37
C LEU A 142 -9.01 -3.36 -3.67
N VAL A 143 -10.09 -2.57 -3.73
CA VAL A 143 -10.48 -1.84 -4.94
C VAL A 143 -10.76 -0.37 -4.63
N TYR A 144 -10.06 0.52 -5.34
CA TYR A 144 -10.29 1.96 -5.28
C TYR A 144 -11.48 2.36 -6.16
N LYS A 145 -12.20 3.41 -5.77
CA LYS A 145 -13.35 3.94 -6.54
C LYS A 145 -12.96 4.42 -7.95
N LYS A 146 -11.68 4.75 -8.16
CA LYS A 146 -11.13 5.14 -9.47
C LYS A 146 -10.69 3.96 -10.35
N GLY A 147 -10.88 2.71 -9.90
CA GLY A 147 -10.66 1.50 -10.69
C GLY A 147 -9.34 0.76 -10.42
N GLY A 148 -8.39 1.39 -9.73
CA GLY A 148 -7.16 0.74 -9.27
C GLY A 148 -7.44 -0.33 -8.21
N TRP A 149 -6.48 -1.23 -8.03
CA TRP A 149 -6.62 -2.33 -7.08
C TRP A 149 -5.29 -2.86 -6.58
N ILE A 150 -5.33 -3.47 -5.39
CA ILE A 150 -4.26 -4.31 -4.89
C ILE A 150 -4.83 -5.72 -4.78
N ARG A 151 -4.18 -6.69 -5.41
CA ARG A 151 -4.61 -8.09 -5.41
C ARG A 151 -3.41 -8.99 -5.24
N TYR A 152 -3.59 -10.08 -4.50
CA TYR A 152 -2.62 -11.16 -4.49
C TYR A 152 -3.19 -12.44 -5.10
N ALA A 153 -2.29 -13.33 -5.50
CA ALA A 153 -2.61 -14.65 -6.01
C ALA A 153 -1.54 -15.65 -5.58
N ALA A 154 -1.92 -16.93 -5.57
CA ALA A 154 -0.93 -17.99 -5.52
C ALA A 154 -0.21 -18.04 -6.88
N ALA A 155 1.09 -18.31 -6.87
CA ALA A 155 1.85 -18.56 -8.09
C ALA A 155 1.23 -19.71 -8.89
N SER A 156 0.50 -19.38 -9.96
CA SER A 156 0.01 -20.33 -10.96
C SER A 156 -0.11 -19.65 -12.33
N GLU A 157 0.31 -20.33 -13.40
CA GLU A 157 0.35 -19.76 -14.77
C GLU A 157 -0.98 -19.13 -15.22
N LYS A 158 -2.12 -19.75 -14.85
CA LYS A 158 -3.46 -19.22 -15.17
C LYS A 158 -3.78 -17.90 -14.49
N GLN A 159 -3.29 -17.68 -13.27
CA GLN A 159 -3.59 -16.45 -12.51
C GLN A 159 -2.64 -15.31 -12.89
N VAL A 160 -1.46 -15.64 -13.40
CA VAL A 160 -0.41 -14.70 -13.76
C VAL A 160 -0.64 -14.08 -15.14
N ASN A 161 -1.18 -14.83 -16.11
CA ASN A 161 -1.47 -14.33 -17.47
C ASN A 161 -2.75 -13.45 -17.55
N ALA A 162 -3.57 -13.41 -16.50
CA ALA A 162 -4.90 -12.82 -16.52
C ALA A 162 -5.03 -11.32 -16.13
N PRO A 163 -4.16 -10.72 -15.29
CA PRO A 163 -4.34 -9.34 -14.85
C PRO A 163 -3.52 -8.35 -15.67
N THR A 164 -4.18 -7.36 -16.27
CA THR A 164 -3.52 -6.11 -16.69
C THR A 164 -3.12 -5.33 -15.43
N ALA A 165 -1.94 -5.63 -14.89
CA ALA A 165 -1.36 -4.93 -13.75
C ALA A 165 -0.42 -3.83 -14.24
N ASP A 166 -0.38 -2.71 -13.51
CA ASP A 166 0.55 -1.61 -13.78
C ASP A 166 1.84 -1.78 -12.95
N GLY A 167 1.78 -2.55 -11.86
CA GLY A 167 2.95 -2.94 -11.08
C GLY A 167 2.87 -4.38 -10.59
N LEU A 168 4.02 -5.04 -10.56
CA LEU A 168 4.19 -6.42 -10.10
C LEU A 168 5.09 -6.45 -8.87
N VAL A 169 4.65 -7.16 -7.84
CA VAL A 169 5.43 -7.46 -6.64
C VAL A 169 5.66 -8.96 -6.59
N ASN A 170 6.94 -9.36 -6.66
CA ASN A 170 7.37 -10.74 -6.48
C ASN A 170 7.99 -10.89 -5.09
N ASP A 171 7.18 -11.19 -4.06
CA ASP A 171 7.70 -11.46 -2.72
C ASP A 171 8.34 -12.85 -2.68
N GLU A 172 9.40 -12.99 -1.87
CA GLU A 172 10.17 -14.22 -1.78
C GLU A 172 10.55 -14.78 -3.17
N TYR A 173 11.00 -13.91 -4.08
CA TYR A 173 11.27 -14.20 -5.50
C TYR A 173 11.94 -15.56 -5.78
N VAL A 174 12.90 -15.95 -4.95
CA VAL A 174 13.65 -17.21 -5.07
C VAL A 174 12.79 -18.48 -4.91
N LEU A 175 11.60 -18.35 -4.32
CA LEU A 175 10.64 -19.42 -4.11
C LEU A 175 9.57 -19.48 -5.21
N ILE A 176 9.52 -18.50 -6.10
CA ILE A 176 8.58 -18.48 -7.22
C ILE A 176 9.16 -19.33 -8.36
N PRO A 177 8.40 -20.32 -8.89
CA PRO A 177 8.84 -21.08 -10.06
C PRO A 177 9.18 -20.15 -11.23
N GLN A 178 10.33 -20.36 -11.88
CA GLN A 178 10.78 -19.51 -12.99
C GLN A 178 9.77 -19.35 -14.13
N PRO A 179 9.03 -20.40 -14.56
CA PRO A 179 8.01 -20.23 -15.60
C PRO A 179 6.92 -19.23 -15.21
N ILE A 180 6.60 -19.14 -13.92
CA ILE A 180 5.59 -18.22 -13.39
C ILE A 180 6.13 -16.80 -13.38
N VAL A 181 7.39 -16.61 -13.00
CA VAL A 181 8.05 -15.30 -13.08
C VAL A 181 8.06 -14.79 -14.52
N GLN A 182 8.41 -15.65 -15.48
CA GLN A 182 8.45 -15.31 -16.90
C GLN A 182 7.07 -14.96 -17.46
N ALA A 183 6.03 -15.70 -17.07
CA ALA A 183 4.65 -15.39 -17.45
C ALA A 183 4.13 -14.09 -16.79
N ALA A 184 4.65 -13.75 -15.60
CA ALA A 184 4.23 -12.55 -14.85
C ALA A 184 4.85 -11.27 -15.36
N TRP A 185 6.00 -11.41 -16.01
CA TRP A 185 6.77 -10.29 -16.49
C TRP A 185 6.05 -9.65 -17.69
N PRO A 186 5.61 -8.38 -17.60
CA PRO A 186 4.96 -7.68 -18.70
C PRO A 186 5.90 -7.38 -19.86
#